data_AF-M6FPN3-F1
#
_entry.id   AF-M6FPN3-F1
#
_cell.length_a   1.000
_cell.length_b   1.000
_cell.length_c   1.000
_cell.angle_alpha   90.00
_cell.angle_beta   90.00
_cell.angle_gamma   90.00
#
_symmetry.space_group_name_H-M   'P 1'
#
loop_
_entity.id
_entity.type
_entity.pdbx_description
1 polymer ?
#
loop_
_entity_poly.entity_id
_entity_poly.type
_entity_poly.pdbx_seq_one_letter_code
_entity_poly.pdbx_strand_id
1 'polypeptide(L)' 'MKVLLDIKDSKAHSLLEILKGLSFVKTTTLTSPKAKFIEDVKEAVEEMKLVKAGKLKARPAQDLLDEL' A
#
# COMPACT_ATOMS: atom_id res chain seq x y z
N MET A 1 0.08 16.28 8.36
CA MET A 1 1.13 15.27 8.08
C MET A 1 0.52 13.87 8.05
N LYS A 2 0.99 12.97 7.19
CA LYS A 2 0.52 11.57 7.11
C LYS A 2 1.69 10.64 7.43
N VAL A 3 1.49 9.66 8.30
CA VAL A 3 2.52 8.73 8.78
C VAL A 3 1.96 7.31 8.68
N LEU A 4 2.79 6.37 8.22
CA LEU A 4 2.46 4.95 8.14
C LEU A 4 3.11 4.25 9.33
N LEU A 5 2.32 3.50 10.11
CA LEU A 5 2.80 2.78 11.28
C LEU A 5 2.73 1.29 10.98
N ASP A 6 3.88 0.62 11.08
CA ASP A 6 3.97 -0.84 11.09
C ASP A 6 3.95 -1.31 12.56
N ILE A 7 2.89 -2.03 12.94
CA ILE A 7 2.60 -2.42 14.32
C ILE A 7 2.27 -3.90 14.32
N LYS A 8 2.85 -4.65 15.25
CA LYS A 8 2.45 -6.05 15.47
C LYS A 8 0.97 -6.14 15.83
N ASP A 9 0.22 -7.05 15.20
CA ASP A 9 -1.23 -7.22 15.40
C ASP A 9 -1.63 -7.33 16.88
N SER A 10 -0.83 -8.02 17.68
CA SER A 10 -1.07 -8.20 19.13
C SER A 10 -1.09 -6.89 19.92
N LYS A 11 -0.47 -5.83 19.41
CA LYS A 11 -0.43 -4.49 20.04
C LYS A 11 -1.18 -3.43 19.23
N ALA A 12 -1.57 -3.74 18.00
CA ALA A 12 -2.26 -2.81 17.11
C ALA A 12 -3.57 -2.31 17.73
N HIS A 13 -4.36 -3.21 18.33
CA HIS A 13 -5.62 -2.85 18.97
C HIS A 13 -5.43 -1.84 20.12
N SER A 14 -4.47 -2.09 21.01
CA SER A 14 -4.18 -1.21 22.15
C SER A 14 -3.71 0.18 21.71
N LEU A 15 -2.87 0.27 20.68
CA LEU A 15 -2.41 1.57 20.17
C LEU A 15 -3.56 2.33 19.48
N LEU A 16 -4.45 1.63 18.78
CA LEU A 16 -5.59 2.24 18.09
C LEU A 16 -6.56 2.90 19.08
N GLU A 17 -6.79 2.28 20.23
CA GLU A 17 -7.64 2.87 21.29
C GLU A 17 -7.03 4.16 21.86
N ILE A 18 -5.71 4.21 22.04
CA ILE A 18 -5.01 5.44 22.45
C ILE A 18 -5.17 6.52 21.39
N LEU A 19 -4.94 6.18 20.11
CA LEU A 19 -5.02 7.15 19.01
C LEU A 19 -6.44 7.67 18.78
N LYS A 20 -7.48 6.85 19.00
CA LYS A 20 -8.89 7.30 18.96
C LYS A 20 -9.22 8.32 20.06
N GLY A 21 -8.55 8.23 21.20
CA GLY A 21 -8.70 9.20 22.30
C GLY A 21 -8.12 10.58 21.99
N LEU A 22 -7.26 10.70 20.96
CA LEU A 22 -6.65 11.95 20.55
C LEU A 22 -7.55 12.64 19.50
N SER A 23 -8.26 13.70 19.90
CA SER A 23 -9.19 14.44 19.03
C SER A 23 -8.56 15.07 17.79
N PHE A 24 -7.24 15.23 17.78
CA PHE A 24 -6.46 15.78 16.67
C PHE A 24 -5.90 14.71 15.71
N VAL A 25 -6.13 13.42 15.97
CA VAL A 25 -5.63 12.32 15.14
C VAL A 25 -6.79 11.58 14.49
N LYS A 26 -6.73 11.45 13.15
CA LYS A 26 -7.68 10.62 12.40
C LYS A 26 -7.05 9.28 12.07
N THR A 27 -7.48 8.22 12.73
CA THR A 27 -7.03 6.85 12.45
C THR A 27 -7.85 6.24 11.33
N THR A 28 -7.19 5.63 10.34
CA THR A 28 -7.86 4.81 9.32
C THR A 28 -7.24 3.43 9.34
N THR A 29 -8.04 2.39 9.60
CA THR A 29 -7.57 1.01 9.54
C THR A 29 -7.42 0.60 8.09
N LEU A 30 -6.20 0.16 7.75
CA LEU A 30 -5.93 -0.43 6.46
C LEU A 30 -6.21 -1.93 6.59
N THR A 31 -7.40 -2.36 6.19
CA THR A 31 -7.75 -3.79 6.13
C THR A 31 -6.78 -4.50 5.17
N SER A 32 -6.41 -5.76 5.46
CA SER A 32 -5.52 -6.59 4.62
C SER A 32 -5.67 -6.40 3.09
N PRO A 33 -6.89 -6.43 2.48
CA PRO A 33 -7.04 -6.20 1.04
C PRO A 33 -6.66 -4.78 0.58
N LYS A 34 -6.88 -3.76 1.42
CA LYS A 34 -6.45 -2.38 1.13
C LYS A 34 -4.95 -2.19 1.32
N ALA A 35 -4.34 -2.92 2.27
CA ALA A 35 -2.90 -2.91 2.45
C ALA A 35 -2.19 -3.54 1.25
N LYS A 36 -2.64 -4.73 0.84
CA LYS A 36 -2.14 -5.42 -0.34
C LYS A 36 -2.32 -4.57 -1.60
N PHE A 37 -3.50 -3.98 -1.79
CA PHE A 37 -3.74 -3.09 -2.93
C PHE A 37 -2.79 -1.88 -2.96
N ILE A 38 -2.48 -1.26 -1.81
CA ILE A 38 -1.52 -0.15 -1.77
C ILE A 38 -0.10 -0.63 -2.09
N GLU A 39 0.28 -1.83 -1.65
CA GLU A 39 1.56 -2.45 -1.98
C GLU A 39 1.66 -2.77 -3.47
N ASP A 40 0.66 -3.44 -4.03
CA ASP A 40 0.55 -3.78 -5.45
C ASP A 40 0.62 -2.50 -6.33
N VAL A 41 -0.09 -1.44 -5.95
CA VAL A 41 -0.06 -0.15 -6.68
C VAL A 41 1.32 0.51 -6.57
N LYS A 42 1.96 0.45 -5.40
CA LYS A 42 3.30 1.02 -5.20
C LYS A 42 4.33 0.28 -6.05
N GLU A 43 4.25 -1.05 -6.10
CA GLU A 43 5.10 -1.89 -6.93
C GLU A 43 4.92 -1.55 -8.41
N ALA A 44 3.68 -1.49 -8.89
CA ALA A 44 3.38 -1.12 -10.29
C ALA A 44 3.93 0.27 -10.67
N VAL A 45 3.90 1.24 -9.75
CA VAL A 45 4.47 2.58 -9.98
C VAL A 45 5.99 2.53 -10.08
N GLU A 46 6.68 1.73 -9.25
CA GLU A 46 8.13 1.55 -9.33
C GLU A 46 8.54 0.83 -10.61
N GLU A 47 7.83 -0.22 -11.01
CA GLU A 47 8.06 -0.90 -12.29
C GLU A 47 7.88 0.06 -13.48
N MET A 48 6.84 0.90 -13.46
CA MET A 48 6.62 1.89 -14.51
C MET A 48 7.73 2.95 -14.54
N LYS A 49 8.33 3.33 -13.41
CA LYS A 49 9.52 4.19 -13.39
C LYS A 49 10.72 3.50 -14.03
N LEU A 50 10.93 2.22 -13.76
CA LEU A 50 12.02 1.43 -14.36
C LEU A 50 11.85 1.25 -15.87
N VAL A 51 10.61 1.07 -16.35
CA VAL A 51 10.28 1.08 -17.77
C VAL A 51 10.63 2.44 -18.40
N LYS A 52 10.20 3.54 -17.77
CA LYS A 52 10.53 4.90 -18.25
C LYS A 52 12.04 5.17 -18.25
N ALA A 53 12.78 4.56 -17.32
CA ALA A 53 14.24 4.63 -17.26
C ALA A 53 14.94 3.69 -18.27
N GLY A 54 14.19 2.93 -19.08
CA GLY A 54 14.72 2.00 -20.09
C GLY A 54 15.31 0.70 -19.51
N LYS A 55 15.11 0.44 -18.21
CA LYS A 55 15.65 -0.74 -17.52
C LYS A 55 14.73 -1.96 -17.59
N LEU A 56 13.43 -1.74 -17.80
CA LEU A 56 12.43 -2.78 -17.99
C LEU A 56 11.70 -2.59 -19.31
N LYS A 57 11.35 -3.70 -19.97
CA LYS A 57 10.50 -3.66 -21.17
C LYS A 57 9.04 -3.68 -20.73
N ALA A 58 8.29 -2.65 -21.10
CA ALA A 58 6.84 -2.71 -20.99
C ALA A 58 6.28 -3.72 -22.01
N ARG A 59 5.20 -4.38 -21.61
CA ARG A 59 4.34 -5.16 -22.50
C ARG A 59 2.93 -4.58 -22.50
N PRO A 60 2.15 -4.78 -23.58
CA PRO A 60 0.74 -4.44 -23.58
C PRO A 60 0.01 -5.07 -22.39
N ALA A 61 -0.91 -4.32 -21.78
CA ALA A 61 -1.73 -4.85 -20.68
C ALA A 61 -2.62 -6.01 -21.15
N GLN A 62 -3.04 -5.98 -22.42
CA GLN A 62 -3.82 -7.04 -23.06
C GLN A 62 -3.10 -8.40 -22.97
N ASP A 63 -1.83 -8.44 -23.38
CA ASP A 63 -1.01 -9.66 -23.36
C ASP A 63 -0.83 -10.22 -21.95
N LEU A 64 -0.82 -9.35 -20.91
CA LEU A 64 -0.77 -9.79 -19.52
C LEU A 64 -2.09 -10.42 -19.06
N LEU A 65 -3.23 -9.89 -19.52
CA LEU A 65 -4.56 -10.41 -19.17
C LEU A 65 -4.86 -11.75 -19.86
N ASP A 66 -4.34 -11.95 -21.06
CA ASP A 66 -4.52 -13.20 -21.82
C ASP A 66 -3.69 -14.38 -21.24
N GLU A 67 -2.72 -14.11 -20.36
CA GLU A 67 -1.86 -15.10 -19.69
C GLU A 67 -2.39 -15.60 -18.32
N LEU A 68 -3.42 -14.96 -17.76
CA LEU A 68 -4.00 -15.26 -16.43
C LEU A 68 -5.28 -16.10 -16.52
#